data_AF-A0A8S3J9F8-F1
#
_entry.id   AF-A0A8S3J9F8-F1
#
_cell.length_a   1.000
_cell.length_b   1.000
_cell.length_c   1.000
_cell.angle_alpha   90.00
_cell.angle_beta   90.00
_cell.angle_gamma   90.00
#
_symmetry.space_group_name_H-M   'P 1'
#
loop_
_entity.id
_entity.type
_entity.pdbx_description
1 polymer ?
#
loop_
_entity_poly.entity_id
_entity_poly.type
_entity_poly.pdbx_seq_one_letter_code
_entity_poly.pdbx_strand_id
1 'polypeptide(L)'
;MQEGIKRSPSLVTKLRATFLKLSSALDLPLVRINQVGSNDLMTVSHYYSGELVAYVRKVLQIIPETMFSMLASIVYLQTNTLRELPLRAEKDKLRDYAQLEERHQVAKLTHDISIFTESMLLMKTTLVGIIKLDPKRVLEDGIRKELVKQVATALHNGLTFNPRAKVCIHV
;
A
#
# COMPACT_ATOMS: atom_id res chain seq x y z
N MET A 1 -8.05 8.87 -9.29
CA MET A 1 -6.58 8.87 -9.11
C MET A 1 -6.05 7.48 -8.77
N GLN A 2 -6.58 6.82 -7.73
CA GLN A 2 -6.11 5.50 -7.27
C GLN A 2 -6.18 4.40 -8.35
N GLU A 3 -7.26 4.32 -9.13
CA GLU A 3 -7.38 3.35 -10.23
C GLU A 3 -6.31 3.52 -11.33
N GLY A 4 -5.85 4.76 -11.55
CA GLY A 4 -4.74 5.02 -12.48
C GLY A 4 -3.41 4.51 -11.94
N ILE A 5 -3.18 4.62 -10.62
CA ILE A 5 -1.97 4.11 -9.95
C ILE A 5 -1.94 2.58 -9.99
N LYS A 6 -3.09 1.92 -9.78
CA LYS A 6 -3.19 0.45 -9.89
C LYS A 6 -2.80 -0.05 -11.27
N ARG A 7 -3.23 0.64 -12.33
CA ARG A 7 -2.90 0.28 -13.72
C ARG A 7 -1.48 0.62 -14.11
N SER A 8 -0.92 1.69 -13.55
CA SER A 8 0.41 2.18 -13.91
C SER A 8 1.07 2.84 -12.70
N PRO A 9 1.97 2.13 -11.99
CA PRO A 9 2.63 2.65 -10.79
C PRO A 9 3.47 3.90 -11.05
N SER A 10 4.03 4.04 -12.26
CA SER A 10 4.81 5.20 -12.70
C SER A 10 4.01 6.52 -12.72
N LEU A 11 2.68 6.46 -12.64
CA LEU A 11 1.82 7.64 -12.49
C LEU A 11 2.13 8.39 -11.19
N VAL A 12 2.61 7.72 -10.14
CA VAL A 12 2.94 8.32 -8.83
C VAL A 12 3.95 9.46 -8.98
N THR A 13 4.94 9.32 -9.86
CA THR A 13 5.91 10.37 -10.16
C THR A 13 5.25 11.62 -10.75
N LYS A 14 4.20 11.44 -11.57
CA LYS A 14 3.42 12.55 -12.14
C LYS A 14 2.48 13.18 -11.12
N LEU A 15 1.94 12.40 -10.19
CA LEU A 15 1.08 12.89 -9.10
C LEU A 15 1.78 13.91 -8.20
N ARG A 16 3.10 13.81 -8.08
CA ARG A 16 3.91 14.82 -7.38
C ARG A 16 3.66 16.23 -7.92
N ALA A 17 3.59 16.41 -9.24
CA ALA A 17 3.32 17.71 -9.84
C ALA A 17 1.92 18.22 -9.48
N THR A 18 0.92 17.32 -9.46
CA THR A 18 -0.44 17.65 -9.04
C THR A 18 -0.48 18.08 -7.57
N PHE A 19 0.24 17.39 -6.68
CA PHE A 19 0.29 17.73 -5.26
C PHE A 19 1.02 19.07 -5.00
N LEU A 20 2.11 19.32 -5.72
CA LEU A 20 2.77 20.63 -5.71
C LEU A 20 1.84 21.75 -6.18
N LYS A 21 1.02 21.48 -7.21
CA LYS A 21 0.08 22.48 -7.70
C LYS A 21 -1.02 22.77 -6.68
N LEU A 22 -1.56 21.74 -6.01
CA LEU A 22 -2.52 21.91 -4.92
C LEU A 22 -1.92 22.68 -3.75
N SER A 23 -0.65 22.40 -3.40
CA SER A 23 0.09 23.16 -2.39
C SER A 23 0.19 24.64 -2.77
N SER A 24 0.56 24.96 -4.01
CA SER A 24 0.71 26.35 -4.47
C SER A 24 -0.59 27.15 -4.43
N ALA A 25 -1.74 26.47 -4.48
CA ALA A 25 -3.04 27.13 -4.37
C ALA A 25 -3.30 27.66 -2.94
N LEU A 26 -2.63 27.11 -1.93
CA LEU A 26 -2.72 27.55 -0.54
C LEU A 26 -1.83 28.77 -0.26
N ASP A 27 -0.80 29.03 -1.07
CA ASP A 27 0.16 30.10 -0.80
C ASP A 27 -0.48 31.50 -0.82
N LEU A 28 -1.29 31.80 -1.85
CA LEU A 28 -1.91 33.12 -1.99
C LEU A 28 -2.89 33.46 -0.84
N PRO A 29 -3.81 32.56 -0.43
CA PRO A 29 -4.64 32.78 0.76
C PRO A 29 -3.82 33.01 2.03
N LEU A 30 -2.76 32.24 2.26
CA LEU A 30 -1.93 32.37 3.46
C LEU A 30 -1.15 33.69 3.49
N VAL A 31 -0.64 34.14 2.34
CA VAL A 31 0.00 35.47 2.22
C VAL A 31 -0.99 36.58 2.56
N ARG A 32 -2.24 36.49 2.11
CA ARG A 32 -3.27 37.49 2.41
C ARG A 32 -3.59 37.55 3.91
N ILE A 33 -3.69 36.40 4.57
CA ILE A 33 -3.91 36.35 6.03
C ILE A 33 -2.74 36.98 6.79
N ASN A 34 -1.51 36.71 6.34
CA ASN A 34 -0.31 37.30 6.92
C ASN A 34 -0.27 38.83 6.75
N GLN A 35 -0.67 39.34 5.58
CA GLN A 35 -0.71 40.79 5.28
C GLN A 35 -1.71 41.56 6.16
N VAL A 36 -2.79 40.91 6.59
CA VAL A 36 -3.79 41.50 7.52
C VAL A 36 -3.30 41.43 8.97
N GLY A 37 -2.17 40.77 9.25
CA GLY A 37 -1.62 40.61 10.60
C GLY A 37 -2.50 39.75 11.50
N SER A 38 -3.27 38.82 10.92
CA SER A 38 -4.12 37.92 11.72
C SER A 38 -3.29 36.91 12.50
N ASN A 39 -3.64 36.72 13.77
CA ASN A 39 -3.07 35.68 14.63
C ASN A 39 -3.43 34.25 14.16
N ASP A 40 -4.42 34.11 13.28
CA ASP A 40 -4.92 32.81 12.81
C ASP A 40 -4.05 32.18 11.71
N LEU A 41 -3.05 32.89 11.20
CA LEU A 41 -2.19 32.44 10.11
C LEU A 41 -1.64 31.03 10.35
N MET A 42 -1.12 30.78 11.54
CA MET A 42 -0.53 29.49 11.90
C MET A 42 -1.58 28.39 11.91
N THR A 43 -2.71 28.62 12.57
CA THR A 43 -3.80 27.64 12.69
C THR A 43 -4.37 27.26 11.32
N VAL A 44 -4.64 28.26 10.48
CA VAL A 44 -5.18 28.08 9.12
C VAL A 44 -4.17 27.34 8.23
N SER A 45 -2.90 27.73 8.28
CA SER A 45 -1.83 27.07 7.52
C SER A 45 -1.68 25.59 7.90
N HIS A 46 -1.67 25.29 9.20
CA HIS A 46 -1.58 23.93 9.70
C HIS A 46 -2.79 23.08 9.30
N TYR A 47 -4.00 23.62 9.43
CA TYR A 47 -5.23 22.89 9.10
C TYR A 47 -5.27 22.50 7.62
N TYR A 48 -5.15 23.47 6.71
CA TYR A 48 -5.26 23.19 5.27
C TYR A 48 -4.07 22.39 4.72
N SER A 49 -2.85 22.62 5.23
CA SER A 49 -1.70 21.77 4.88
C SER A 49 -1.92 20.34 5.37
N GLY A 50 -2.50 20.17 6.57
CA GLY A 50 -2.86 18.87 7.13
C GLY A 50 -3.87 18.11 6.29
N GLU A 51 -4.96 18.76 5.90
CA GLU A 51 -5.99 18.18 5.02
C GLU A 51 -5.41 17.74 3.66
N LEU A 52 -4.54 18.58 3.08
CA LEU A 52 -3.89 18.24 1.82
C LEU A 52 -2.97 17.03 1.96
N VAL A 53 -2.18 16.96 3.03
CA VAL A 53 -1.33 15.80 3.32
C VAL A 53 -2.16 14.54 3.59
N ALA A 54 -3.27 14.65 4.32
CA ALA A 54 -4.18 13.53 4.57
C ALA A 54 -4.75 12.98 3.26
N TYR A 55 -5.15 13.86 2.34
CA TYR A 55 -5.60 13.48 1.01
C TYR A 55 -4.49 12.76 0.22
N VAL A 56 -3.27 13.30 0.20
CA VAL A 56 -2.14 12.68 -0.49
C VAL A 56 -1.84 11.29 0.08
N ARG A 57 -1.79 11.14 1.41
CA ARG A 57 -1.58 9.84 2.08
C ARG A 57 -2.68 8.85 1.71
N LYS A 58 -3.94 9.29 1.66
CA LYS A 58 -5.07 8.45 1.22
C LYS A 58 -4.89 7.97 -0.22
N VAL A 59 -4.48 8.85 -1.13
CA VAL A 59 -4.23 8.47 -2.53
C VAL A 59 -3.08 7.47 -2.63
N LEU A 60 -1.98 7.67 -1.89
CA LEU A 60 -0.80 6.80 -1.92
C LEU A 60 -1.02 5.45 -1.23
N GLN A 61 -1.97 5.35 -0.28
CA GLN A 61 -2.31 4.09 0.41
C GLN A 61 -2.70 2.95 -0.55
N ILE A 62 -3.14 3.27 -1.77
CA ILE A 62 -3.50 2.24 -2.75
C ILE A 62 -2.30 1.35 -3.16
N ILE A 63 -1.08 1.88 -3.05
CA ILE A 63 0.15 1.18 -3.40
C ILE A 63 0.39 0.00 -2.44
N PRO A 64 0.53 0.20 -1.11
CA PRO A 64 0.69 -0.91 -0.17
C PRO A 64 -0.49 -1.88 -0.19
N GLU A 65 -1.73 -1.41 -0.37
CA GLU A 65 -2.90 -2.29 -0.54
C GLU A 65 -2.74 -3.25 -1.74
N THR A 66 -2.35 -2.69 -2.89
CA THR A 66 -2.13 -3.48 -4.12
C THR A 66 -0.95 -4.43 -3.96
N MET A 67 0.15 -4.00 -3.34
CA MET A 67 1.30 -4.86 -3.03
C MET A 67 0.90 -6.07 -2.18
N PHE A 68 0.12 -5.86 -1.12
CA PHE A 68 -0.35 -6.95 -0.26
C PHE A 68 -1.27 -7.92 -0.99
N SER A 69 -2.11 -7.44 -1.91
CA SER A 69 -2.94 -8.31 -2.75
C SER A 69 -2.12 -9.22 -3.69
N MET A 70 -1.02 -8.68 -4.26
CA MET A 70 -0.10 -9.46 -5.08
C MET A 70 0.69 -10.46 -4.24
N LEU A 71 1.14 -10.06 -3.03
CA LEU A 71 1.79 -10.97 -2.08
C LEU A 71 0.87 -12.12 -1.68
N ALA A 72 -0.41 -11.86 -1.42
CA ALA A 72 -1.39 -12.89 -1.12
C ALA A 72 -1.53 -13.88 -2.30
N SER A 73 -1.53 -13.38 -3.53
CA SER A 73 -1.52 -14.23 -4.74
C SER A 73 -0.26 -15.09 -4.85
N ILE A 74 0.92 -14.54 -4.53
CA ILE A 74 2.19 -15.28 -4.49
C ILE A 74 2.12 -16.40 -3.46
N VAL A 75 1.68 -16.09 -2.23
CA VAL A 75 1.55 -17.08 -1.15
C VAL A 75 0.60 -18.20 -1.57
N TYR A 76 -0.55 -17.86 -2.17
CA TYR A 76 -1.49 -18.87 -2.68
C TYR A 76 -0.84 -19.79 -3.72
N LEU A 77 -0.13 -19.24 -4.72
CA LEU A 77 0.56 -20.03 -5.74
C LEU A 77 1.63 -20.93 -5.13
N GLN A 78 2.39 -20.43 -4.16
CA GLN A 78 3.45 -21.20 -3.49
C GLN A 78 2.92 -22.31 -2.58
N THR A 79 1.80 -22.10 -1.91
CA THR A 79 1.25 -23.08 -0.94
C THR A 79 0.31 -24.09 -1.57
N ASN A 80 -0.49 -23.69 -2.57
CA ASN A 80 -1.59 -24.53 -3.09
C ASN A 80 -1.36 -25.04 -4.52
N THR A 81 -0.49 -24.40 -5.31
CA THR A 81 -0.34 -24.70 -6.75
C THR A 81 1.02 -25.33 -7.07
N LEU A 82 2.10 -24.76 -6.55
CA LEU A 82 3.45 -25.28 -6.77
C LEU A 82 3.65 -26.61 -6.03
N ARG A 83 4.17 -27.59 -6.75
CA ARG A 83 4.49 -28.93 -6.23
C ARG A 83 5.95 -28.96 -5.85
N GLU A 84 6.24 -29.61 -4.72
CA GLU A 84 7.62 -29.83 -4.32
C GLU A 84 8.29 -30.86 -5.24
N LEU A 85 9.59 -30.69 -5.45
CA LEU A 85 10.40 -31.63 -6.21
C LEU A 85 10.62 -32.90 -5.36
N PRO A 86 10.26 -34.10 -5.88
CA PRO A 86 10.52 -35.33 -5.17
C PRO A 86 12.03 -35.62 -5.13
N LEU A 87 12.47 -36.34 -4.09
CA LEU A 87 13.88 -36.75 -3.90
C LEU A 87 14.41 -37.63 -5.05
N ARG A 88 13.53 -38.30 -5.78
CA ARG A 88 13.83 -39.07 -7.00
C ARG A 88 12.81 -38.70 -8.08
N ALA A 89 13.30 -38.24 -9.22
CA ALA A 89 12.47 -37.86 -10.36
C ALA A 89 12.99 -38.57 -11.63
N GLU A 90 12.07 -39.14 -12.41
CA GLU A 90 12.36 -39.64 -13.75
C GLU A 90 12.72 -38.48 -14.67
N LYS A 91 13.72 -38.68 -15.55
CA LYS A 91 14.21 -37.66 -16.49
C LYS A 91 13.07 -37.07 -17.34
N ASP A 92 12.14 -37.91 -17.78
CA ASP A 92 11.05 -37.50 -18.67
C ASP A 92 9.99 -36.64 -17.96
N LYS A 93 9.86 -36.75 -16.63
CA LYS A 93 8.93 -35.97 -15.81
C LYS A 93 9.54 -34.66 -15.28
N LEU A 94 10.84 -34.43 -15.49
CA LEU A 94 11.53 -33.21 -15.01
C LEU A 94 10.90 -31.93 -15.56
N ARG A 95 10.39 -31.97 -16.79
CA ARG A 95 9.72 -30.82 -17.40
C ARG A 95 8.41 -30.48 -16.69
N ASP A 96 7.67 -31.48 -16.22
CA ASP A 96 6.41 -31.29 -15.50
C ASP A 96 6.66 -30.73 -14.09
N TYR A 97 7.74 -31.17 -13.43
CA TYR A 97 8.18 -30.60 -12.14
C TYR A 97 8.80 -29.20 -12.26
N ALA A 98 9.16 -28.76 -13.47
CA ALA A 98 9.68 -27.42 -13.68
C ALA A 98 8.63 -26.34 -13.42
N GLN A 99 7.33 -26.64 -13.67
CA GLN A 99 6.20 -25.74 -13.41
C GLN A 99 6.46 -24.31 -13.89
N LEU A 100 6.88 -24.19 -15.17
CA LEU A 100 7.44 -22.96 -15.72
C LEU A 100 6.43 -21.81 -15.70
N GLU A 101 5.16 -22.08 -16.00
CA GLU A 101 4.10 -21.07 -16.04
C GLU A 101 3.83 -20.49 -14.65
N GLU A 102 3.67 -21.35 -13.64
CA GLU A 102 3.41 -20.93 -12.26
C GLU A 102 4.60 -20.16 -11.68
N ARG A 103 5.83 -20.63 -11.96
CA ARG A 103 7.06 -19.93 -11.53
C ARG A 103 7.23 -18.60 -12.24
N HIS A 104 6.89 -18.53 -13.54
CA HIS A 104 6.88 -17.27 -14.27
C HIS A 104 5.85 -16.29 -13.67
N GLN A 105 4.66 -16.78 -13.30
CA GLN A 105 3.63 -15.96 -12.67
C GLN A 105 4.10 -15.39 -11.32
N VAL A 106 4.76 -16.20 -10.48
CA VAL A 106 5.37 -15.74 -9.23
C VAL A 106 6.44 -14.68 -9.51
N ALA A 107 7.31 -14.90 -10.49
CA ALA A 107 8.35 -13.94 -10.86
C ALA A 107 7.75 -12.62 -11.36
N LYS A 108 6.69 -12.69 -12.18
CA LYS A 108 5.96 -11.52 -12.68
C LYS A 108 5.34 -10.71 -11.54
N LEU A 109 4.60 -11.36 -10.64
CA LEU A 109 4.02 -10.68 -9.47
C LEU A 109 5.10 -10.05 -8.57
N THR A 110 6.23 -10.73 -8.38
CA THR A 110 7.37 -10.20 -7.60
C THR A 110 7.98 -8.98 -8.27
N HIS A 111 8.13 -9.01 -9.59
CA HIS A 111 8.59 -7.87 -10.37
C HIS A 111 7.61 -6.70 -10.29
N ASP A 112 6.31 -6.94 -10.43
CA ASP A 112 5.29 -5.91 -10.32
C ASP A 112 5.33 -5.23 -8.93
N ILE A 113 5.43 -6.00 -7.84
CA ILE A 113 5.64 -5.46 -6.49
C ILE A 113 6.87 -4.54 -6.43
N SER A 114 7.99 -4.95 -7.05
CA SER A 114 9.20 -4.13 -7.08
C SER A 114 8.96 -2.79 -7.79
N ILE A 115 8.26 -2.78 -8.92
CA ILE A 115 7.91 -1.55 -9.66
C ILE A 115 7.04 -0.62 -8.80
N PHE A 116 6.06 -1.17 -8.07
CA PHE A 116 5.23 -0.36 -7.16
C PHE A 116 6.05 0.31 -6.06
N THR A 117 6.98 -0.44 -5.45
CA THR A 117 7.87 0.13 -4.41
C THR A 117 8.83 1.17 -4.97
N GLU A 118 9.46 0.89 -6.10
CA GLU A 118 10.39 1.80 -6.76
C GLU A 118 9.70 3.08 -7.19
N SER A 119 8.50 2.99 -7.77
CA SER A 119 7.73 4.15 -8.23
C SER A 119 7.40 5.12 -7.09
N MET A 120 7.18 4.62 -5.87
CA MET A 120 6.96 5.48 -4.71
C MET A 120 8.28 6.04 -4.16
N LEU A 121 9.37 5.27 -4.16
CA LEU A 121 10.68 5.74 -3.72
C LEU A 121 11.33 6.75 -4.67
N LEU A 122 11.03 6.65 -5.98
CA LEU A 122 11.43 7.64 -6.99
C LEU A 122 10.71 8.98 -6.81
N MET A 123 9.57 8.99 -6.12
CA MET A 123 8.92 10.24 -5.75
C MET A 123 9.85 11.01 -4.81
N LYS A 124 10.28 12.21 -5.21
CA LYS A 124 11.09 13.05 -4.34
C LYS A 124 10.25 13.54 -3.16
N THR A 125 10.89 13.71 -2.01
CA THR A 125 10.30 14.39 -0.86
C THR A 125 9.74 15.74 -1.31
N THR A 126 8.49 16.00 -0.95
CA THR A 126 7.72 17.13 -1.48
C THR A 126 7.18 17.96 -0.33
N LEU A 127 7.38 19.27 -0.41
CA LEU A 127 6.77 20.20 0.54
C LEU A 127 5.32 20.45 0.11
N VAL A 128 4.39 20.22 1.03
CA VAL A 128 2.95 20.37 0.84
C VAL A 128 2.46 21.35 1.90
N GLY A 129 2.28 22.61 1.49
CA GLY A 129 2.10 23.75 2.38
C GLY A 129 3.32 23.91 3.29
N ILE A 130 3.09 23.80 4.60
CA ILE A 130 4.17 23.82 5.61
C ILE A 130 4.65 22.43 6.02
N ILE A 131 4.10 21.35 5.45
CA ILE A 131 4.39 19.96 5.85
C ILE A 131 5.23 19.26 4.80
N LYS A 132 6.32 18.62 5.23
CA LYS A 132 7.18 17.81 4.36
C LYS A 132 6.63 16.39 4.23
N LEU A 133 6.30 15.98 3.01
CA LEU A 133 5.85 14.63 2.68
C LEU A 133 7.03 13.78 2.21
N ASP A 134 7.43 12.81 3.04
CA ASP A 134 8.43 11.80 2.72
C ASP A 134 7.76 10.49 2.23
N PRO A 135 7.87 10.15 0.92
CA PRO A 135 7.27 8.95 0.37
C PRO A 135 7.73 7.65 1.04
N LYS A 136 8.97 7.58 1.52
CA LYS A 136 9.47 6.40 2.24
C LYS A 136 8.67 6.16 3.51
N ARG A 137 8.46 7.22 4.30
CA ARG A 137 7.63 7.15 5.52
C ARG A 137 6.18 6.82 5.20
N VAL A 138 5.62 7.40 4.13
CA VAL A 138 4.24 7.09 3.70
C VAL A 138 4.11 5.61 3.32
N LEU A 139 5.10 5.04 2.64
CA LEU A 139 5.15 3.60 2.33
C LEU A 139 5.22 2.76 3.60
N GLU A 140 6.14 3.07 4.51
CA GLU A 140 6.30 2.34 5.78
C GLU A 140 5.02 2.38 6.62
N ASP A 141 4.38 3.55 6.73
CA ASP A 141 3.11 3.72 7.42
C ASP A 141 2.00 2.90 6.76
N GLY A 142 1.96 2.89 5.42
CA GLY A 142 1.00 2.14 4.66
C GLY A 142 1.18 0.62 4.77
N ILE A 143 2.41 0.13 4.73
CA ILE A 143 2.75 -1.29 5.00
C ILE A 143 2.32 -1.67 6.41
N ARG A 144 2.65 -0.85 7.42
CA ARG A 144 2.25 -1.09 8.82
C ARG A 144 0.74 -1.20 8.94
N LYS A 145 0.00 -0.32 8.27
CA LYS A 145 -1.47 -0.32 8.27
C LYS A 145 -2.03 -1.61 7.65
N GLU A 146 -1.49 -2.06 6.52
CA GLU A 146 -1.93 -3.32 5.90
C GLU A 146 -1.58 -4.54 6.77
N LEU A 147 -0.40 -4.58 7.40
CA LEU A 147 -0.05 -5.65 8.34
C LEU A 147 -1.03 -5.73 9.51
N VAL A 148 -1.33 -4.60 10.15
CA VAL A 148 -2.29 -4.56 11.26
C VAL A 148 -3.67 -5.04 10.80
N LYS A 149 -4.12 -4.62 9.61
CA LYS A 149 -5.38 -5.06 9.04
C LYS A 149 -5.42 -6.57 8.82
N GLN A 150 -4.34 -7.16 8.28
CA GLN A 150 -4.24 -8.60 8.05
C GLN A 150 -4.29 -9.38 9.36
N VAL A 151 -3.49 -8.97 10.36
CA VAL A 151 -3.47 -9.61 11.69
C VAL A 151 -4.84 -9.50 12.37
N ALA A 152 -5.45 -8.31 12.36
CA ALA A 152 -6.77 -8.09 12.94
C ALA A 152 -7.84 -8.96 12.26
N THR A 153 -7.80 -9.08 10.93
CA THR A 153 -8.73 -9.94 10.17
C THR A 153 -8.51 -11.42 10.49
N ALA A 154 -7.26 -11.87 10.56
CA ALA A 154 -6.93 -13.25 10.93
C ALA A 154 -7.39 -13.59 12.36
N LEU A 155 -7.17 -12.68 13.33
CA LEU A 155 -7.65 -12.82 14.69
C LEU A 155 -9.18 -12.85 14.75
N HIS A 156 -9.86 -11.94 14.03
CA HIS A 156 -11.32 -11.89 13.99
C HIS A 156 -11.91 -13.20 13.46
N ASN A 157 -11.33 -13.77 12.40
CA ASN A 157 -11.80 -15.00 11.79
C ASN A 157 -11.43 -16.24 12.63
N GLY A 158 -10.23 -16.25 13.22
CA GLY A 158 -9.71 -17.39 13.99
C GLY A 158 -10.22 -17.47 15.43
N LEU A 159 -10.56 -16.34 16.05
CA LEU A 159 -11.08 -16.27 17.42
C LEU A 159 -12.61 -16.11 17.44
N THR A 160 -13.31 -16.84 16.57
CA THR A 160 -14.77 -16.93 16.62
C THR A 160 -15.18 -17.91 17.72
N PHE A 161 -15.72 -17.39 18.83
CA PHE A 161 -16.27 -18.23 19.89
C PHE A 161 -17.57 -18.87 19.40
N ASN A 162 -17.56 -20.20 19.18
CA ASN A 162 -18.76 -20.92 18.79
C ASN A 162 -19.76 -20.98 19.98
N PRO A 163 -20.93 -20.33 19.91
CA PRO A 163 -21.90 -20.32 21.01
C PRO A 163 -22.54 -21.71 21.24
N ARG A 164 -22.41 -22.66 20.30
CA ARG A 164 -22.99 -24.02 20.42
C ARG A 164 -22.12 -25.01 21.23
N ALA A 165 -20.92 -24.64 21.64
CA ALA A 165 -20.07 -25.51 22.45
C ALA A 165 -20.54 -25.67 23.92
N LYS A 166 -21.62 -24.99 24.33
CA LYS A 166 -22.15 -25.02 25.71
C LYS A 166 -23.22 -26.09 25.98
N VAL A 167 -23.64 -26.89 25.01
CA VAL A 167 -24.70 -27.90 25.21
C VAL A 167 -24.14 -29.31 25.03
N CYS A 168 -23.34 -29.77 25.99
CA CYS A 168 -23.06 -31.20 26.23
C CYS A 168 -22.31 -31.34 27.57
N ILE A 169 -22.95 -30.91 28.67
CA ILE A 169 -22.63 -31.40 30.00
C ILE A 169 -23.97 -31.78 30.62
N HIS A 170 -24.39 -33.03 30.40
CA HIS A 170 -25.43 -33.66 31.22
C HIS A 170 -24.74 -34.21 32.46
N VAL A 171 -25.08 -33.63 33.62
CA VAL A 171 -24.92 -34.26 34.94
C VAL A 171 -26.28 -34.76 35.35
#